data_AF-A0A2M9NZP4-F1
#
_entry.id   AF-A0A2M9NZP4-F1
#
_cell.length_a   1.000
_cell.length_b   1.000
_cell.length_c   1.000
_cell.angle_alpha   90.00
_cell.angle_beta   90.00
_cell.angle_gamma   90.00
#
_symmetry.space_group_name_H-M   'P 1'
#
loop_
_entity.id
_entity.type
_entity.pdbx_description
1 polymer ?
#
loop_
_entity_poly.entity_id
_entity_poly.type
_entity_poly.pdbx_seq_one_letter_code
_entity_poly.pdbx_strand_id
1 'polypeptide(L)'
;MSFRKELKILEIPKWGKYLRKSWENTFANHLTNAEKDSIYLDSFLWHLCSWGATNCAVNMEAVELFKNQHKKKCAIFYQFIDEAYLIEDAKSLVVEDLPHDRLDMYYGDIYVLDWEGKWTFIMTHEKEYGPYFIMN
;
A
#
# COMPACT_ATOMS: atom_id res chain seq x y z
N MET A 1 -8.99 -7.82 -13.26
CA MET A 1 -9.62 -6.50 -13.46
C MET A 1 -8.67 -5.61 -14.26
N SER A 2 -9.16 -4.64 -15.02
CA SER A 2 -8.32 -3.68 -15.74
C SER A 2 -8.52 -2.29 -15.15
N PHE A 3 -7.43 -1.54 -14.98
CA PHE A 3 -7.49 -0.14 -14.57
C PHE A 3 -8.34 0.72 -15.52
N ARG A 4 -8.87 1.84 -15.01
CA ARG A 4 -9.51 2.86 -15.87
C ARG A 4 -8.53 3.36 -16.93
N LYS A 5 -8.99 3.41 -18.19
CA LYS A 5 -8.17 3.79 -19.37
C LYS A 5 -7.53 5.18 -19.29
N GLU A 6 -8.09 6.07 -18.48
CA GLU A 6 -7.61 7.45 -18.29
C GLU A 6 -6.35 7.51 -17.42
N LEU A 7 -6.10 6.48 -16.61
CA LEU A 7 -4.90 6.40 -15.80
C LEU A 7 -3.71 6.02 -16.69
N LYS A 8 -2.64 6.81 -16.61
CA LYS A 8 -1.38 6.50 -17.28
C LYS A 8 -0.59 5.53 -16.42
N ILE A 9 -0.71 4.24 -16.74
CA ILE A 9 -0.14 3.15 -15.96
C ILE A 9 0.99 2.50 -16.74
N LEU A 10 2.12 2.37 -16.08
CA LEU A 10 3.27 1.60 -16.53
C LEU A 10 3.41 0.37 -15.66
N GLU A 11 3.40 -0.81 -16.27
CA GLU A 11 3.79 -2.04 -15.59
C GLU A 11 5.30 -2.03 -15.34
N ILE A 12 5.68 -2.23 -14.08
CA ILE A 12 7.08 -2.33 -13.65
C ILE A 12 7.30 -3.70 -13.02
N PRO A 13 7.25 -4.78 -13.83
CA PRO A 13 7.40 -6.13 -13.32
C PRO A 13 8.77 -6.28 -12.66
N LYS A 14 8.84 -7.09 -11.58
CA LYS A 14 10.05 -7.35 -10.76
C LYS A 14 10.37 -6.28 -9.71
N TRP A 15 9.54 -5.26 -9.54
CA TRP A 15 9.76 -4.20 -8.56
C TRP A 15 9.20 -4.49 -7.18
N GLY A 16 8.32 -5.49 -7.00
CA GLY A 16 7.63 -5.71 -5.72
C GLY A 16 8.59 -5.86 -4.53
N LYS A 17 9.64 -6.69 -4.63
CA LYS A 17 10.65 -6.81 -3.55
C LYS A 17 11.31 -5.48 -3.19
N TYR A 18 11.65 -4.67 -4.20
CA TYR A 18 12.25 -3.35 -3.99
C TYR A 18 11.25 -2.42 -3.30
N LEU A 19 10.00 -2.39 -3.77
CA LEU A 19 8.95 -1.54 -3.23
C LEU A 19 8.57 -1.92 -1.80
N ARG A 20 8.48 -3.22 -1.47
CA ARG A 20 8.28 -3.68 -0.09
C ARG A 20 9.39 -3.22 0.83
N LYS A 21 10.65 -3.32 0.40
CA LYS A 21 11.78 -2.85 1.21
C LYS A 21 11.82 -1.33 1.34
N SER A 22 11.51 -0.61 0.25
CA SER A 22 11.38 0.84 0.28
C SER A 22 10.29 1.27 1.27
N TRP A 23 9.13 0.63 1.21
CA TRP A 23 8.01 0.88 2.10
C TRP A 23 8.41 0.66 3.57
N GLU A 24 9.04 -0.47 3.88
CA GLU A 24 9.50 -0.78 5.25
C GLU A 24 10.49 0.28 5.75
N ASN A 25 11.44 0.69 4.89
CA ASN A 25 12.43 1.71 5.23
C ASN A 25 11.84 3.13 5.33
N THR A 26 10.64 3.37 4.80
CA THR A 26 9.97 4.67 4.87
C THR A 26 9.08 4.73 6.10
N PHE A 27 8.17 3.77 6.30
CA PHE A 27 7.10 3.85 7.30
C PHE A 27 7.41 3.09 8.60
N ALA A 28 8.37 2.17 8.59
CA ALA A 28 8.74 1.36 9.76
C ALA A 28 10.21 1.58 10.17
N ASN A 29 10.82 2.72 9.82
CA ASN A 29 12.22 2.99 10.15
C ASN A 29 12.46 3.36 11.62
N HIS A 30 11.41 3.74 12.34
CA HIS A 30 11.44 4.02 13.77
C HIS A 30 11.49 2.74 14.62
N LEU A 31 11.14 1.59 14.04
CA LEU A 31 11.18 0.30 14.71
C LEU A 31 12.54 -0.37 14.55
N THR A 32 13.04 -0.94 15.64
CA THR A 32 14.15 -1.88 15.64
C THR A 32 13.77 -3.20 14.97
N ASN A 33 14.77 -4.01 14.57
CA ASN A 33 14.49 -5.34 13.99
C ASN A 33 13.67 -6.22 14.94
N ALA A 34 13.96 -6.21 16.25
CA ALA A 34 13.22 -7.00 17.22
C ALA A 34 11.75 -6.57 17.35
N GLU A 35 11.44 -5.28 17.24
CA GLU A 35 10.06 -4.76 17.21
C GLU A 35 9.35 -5.11 15.90
N LYS A 36 10.06 -5.14 14.77
CA LYS A 36 9.50 -5.59 13.49
C LYS A 36 9.17 -7.09 13.53
N ASP A 37 10.06 -7.89 14.11
CA ASP A 37 9.90 -9.33 14.25
C ASP A 37 8.72 -9.65 15.19
N SER A 38 8.54 -8.89 16.29
CA SER A 38 7.47 -9.13 17.26
C SER A 38 6.06 -8.88 16.70
N ILE A 39 5.95 -8.04 15.66
CA ILE A 39 4.71 -7.80 14.92
C ILE A 39 4.65 -8.57 13.59
N TYR A 40 5.59 -9.47 13.31
CA TYR A 40 5.65 -10.25 12.06
C TYR A 40 5.60 -9.37 10.80
N LEU A 41 6.33 -8.24 10.79
CA LEU A 41 6.28 -7.26 9.71
C LEU A 41 6.76 -7.83 8.36
N ASP A 42 7.67 -8.81 8.40
CA ASP A 42 8.17 -9.51 7.23
C ASP A 42 7.08 -10.33 6.50
N SER A 43 6.10 -10.81 7.27
CA SER A 43 4.98 -11.61 6.80
C SER A 43 3.92 -10.72 6.16
N PHE A 44 3.57 -9.60 6.81
CA PHE A 44 2.58 -8.64 6.33
C PHE A 44 2.96 -7.21 6.72
N LEU A 45 3.16 -6.33 5.74
CA LEU A 45 3.53 -4.93 6.02
C LEU A 45 2.40 -4.16 6.73
N TRP A 46 1.14 -4.53 6.47
CA TRP A 46 -0.01 -3.93 7.15
C TRP A 46 -0.06 -4.22 8.66
N HIS A 47 0.75 -5.16 9.17
CA HIS A 47 0.91 -5.37 10.60
C HIS A 47 1.41 -4.14 11.35
N LEU A 48 2.14 -3.25 10.67
CA LEU A 48 2.53 -1.96 11.22
C LEU A 48 1.31 -1.17 11.77
N CYS A 49 0.17 -1.28 11.10
CA CYS A 49 -1.09 -0.65 11.50
C CYS A 49 -1.87 -1.49 12.50
N SER A 50 -2.10 -2.78 12.20
CA SER A 50 -3.00 -3.61 13.01
C SER A 50 -2.47 -3.92 14.41
N TRP A 51 -1.16 -3.91 14.60
CA TRP A 51 -0.52 -4.01 15.91
C TRP A 51 -0.35 -2.67 16.63
N GLY A 52 -0.78 -1.56 16.02
CA GLY A 52 -0.67 -0.22 16.61
C GLY A 52 0.77 0.31 16.70
N ALA A 53 1.69 -0.23 15.89
CA ALA A 53 3.11 0.17 15.90
C ALA A 53 3.38 1.50 15.16
N THR A 54 2.37 2.04 14.46
CA THR A 54 2.37 3.40 13.94
C THR A 54 0.98 4.01 14.03
N ASN A 55 0.89 5.35 14.00
CA ASN A 55 -0.39 6.02 13.89
C ASN A 55 -0.91 5.89 12.45
N CYS A 56 -2.14 5.40 12.30
CA CYS A 56 -2.76 5.19 11.00
C CYS A 56 -4.27 5.46 11.08
N ALA A 57 -4.83 5.99 10.00
CA ALA A 57 -6.26 6.01 9.80
C ALA A 57 -6.75 4.64 9.33
N VAL A 58 -7.99 4.30 9.66
CA VAL A 58 -8.56 2.96 9.43
C VAL A 58 -9.92 3.07 8.75
N ASN A 59 -10.28 2.08 7.93
CA ASN A 59 -11.59 1.94 7.30
C ASN A 59 -12.00 3.19 6.49
N MET A 60 -13.17 3.77 6.79
CA MET A 60 -13.72 4.92 6.06
C MET A 60 -12.79 6.13 6.11
N GLU A 61 -12.12 6.36 7.24
CA GLU A 61 -11.17 7.47 7.38
C GLU A 61 -9.98 7.28 6.44
N ALA A 62 -9.44 6.05 6.35
CA ALA A 62 -8.36 5.73 5.42
C ALA A 62 -8.77 5.94 3.96
N VAL A 63 -9.99 5.53 3.59
CA VAL A 63 -10.54 5.71 2.24
C VAL A 63 -10.73 7.19 1.92
N GLU A 64 -11.22 7.99 2.87
CA GLU A 64 -11.46 9.42 2.69
C GLU A 64 -10.15 10.21 2.59
N LEU A 65 -9.17 9.89 3.42
CA LEU A 65 -7.81 10.43 3.31
C LEU A 65 -7.19 10.03 1.98
N PHE A 66 -7.28 8.76 1.57
CA PHE A 66 -6.79 8.34 0.27
C PHE A 66 -7.50 9.10 -0.85
N LYS A 67 -8.82 9.23 -0.85
CA LYS A 67 -9.53 9.97 -1.92
C LYS A 67 -9.10 11.44 -2.00
N ASN A 68 -8.90 12.11 -0.86
CA ASN A 68 -8.60 13.54 -0.80
C ASN A 68 -7.11 13.87 -0.89
N GLN A 69 -6.24 12.87 -0.74
CA GLN A 69 -4.80 13.07 -0.76
C GLN A 69 -4.31 13.48 -2.16
N HIS A 70 -3.50 14.54 -2.22
CA HIS A 70 -2.89 14.99 -3.46
C HIS A 70 -1.86 13.96 -3.98
N LYS A 71 -2.17 13.37 -5.12
CA LYS A 71 -1.37 12.32 -5.80
C LYS A 71 -0.74 12.87 -7.06
N LYS A 72 0.59 12.91 -7.10
CA LYS A 72 1.32 13.13 -8.37
C LYS A 72 1.66 11.80 -8.99
N LYS A 73 2.57 11.08 -8.35
CA LYS A 73 3.12 9.81 -8.82
C LYS A 73 3.04 8.79 -7.69
N CYS A 74 2.54 7.60 -7.98
CA CYS A 74 2.49 6.53 -6.99
C CYS A 74 2.85 5.18 -7.62
N ALA A 75 3.34 4.29 -6.78
CA ALA A 75 3.54 2.88 -7.11
C ALA A 75 2.45 2.05 -6.43
N ILE A 76 1.96 1.03 -7.13
CA ILE A 76 1.07 0.01 -6.60
C ILE A 76 1.84 -1.31 -6.61
N PHE A 77 1.87 -2.02 -5.48
CA PHE A 77 2.53 -3.31 -5.35
C PHE A 77 1.79 -4.20 -4.36
N TYR A 78 2.20 -5.47 -4.28
CA TYR A 78 1.54 -6.48 -3.45
C TYR A 78 2.48 -7.08 -2.41
N GLN A 79 1.90 -7.76 -1.42
CA GLN A 79 2.67 -8.44 -0.37
C GLN A 79 3.54 -9.59 -0.93
N PHE A 80 2.98 -10.44 -1.80
CA PHE A 80 3.61 -11.74 -2.12
C PHE A 80 4.13 -11.89 -3.54
N ILE A 81 3.90 -10.92 -4.42
CA ILE A 81 4.35 -10.97 -5.82
C ILE A 81 5.19 -9.76 -6.21
N ASP A 82 5.98 -9.91 -7.27
CA ASP A 82 6.86 -8.85 -7.74
C ASP A 82 6.26 -7.98 -8.85
N GLU A 83 5.01 -8.25 -9.24
CA GLU A 83 4.23 -7.36 -10.07
C GLU A 83 3.98 -6.03 -9.35
N ALA A 84 4.12 -4.96 -10.10
CA ALA A 84 3.89 -3.61 -9.61
C ALA A 84 3.53 -2.70 -10.78
N TYR A 85 2.87 -1.60 -10.45
CA TYR A 85 2.41 -0.60 -11.39
C TYR A 85 2.88 0.77 -10.96
N LEU A 86 3.22 1.60 -11.92
CA LEU A 86 3.57 3.00 -11.70
C LEU A 86 2.54 3.88 -12.37
N ILE A 87 2.02 4.85 -11.62
CA ILE A 87 1.04 5.81 -12.12
C ILE A 87 1.69 7.19 -12.10
N GLU A 88 1.90 7.79 -13.27
CA GLU A 88 2.63 9.06 -13.41
C GLU A 88 1.77 10.30 -13.12
N ASP A 89 0.45 10.21 -13.32
CA ASP A 89 -0.54 11.22 -12.93
C ASP A 89 -1.68 10.52 -12.18
N ALA A 90 -1.51 10.42 -10.87
CA ALA A 90 -2.40 9.67 -10.00
C ALA A 90 -3.50 10.53 -9.37
N LYS A 91 -3.71 11.77 -9.82
CA LYS A 91 -4.67 12.72 -9.20
C LYS A 91 -6.09 12.19 -9.13
N SER A 92 -6.52 11.45 -10.15
CA SER A 92 -7.87 10.90 -10.24
C SER A 92 -7.99 9.48 -9.69
N LEU A 93 -6.90 8.89 -9.18
CA LEU A 93 -6.89 7.52 -8.66
C LEU A 93 -7.78 7.40 -7.42
N VAL A 94 -8.75 6.50 -7.49
CA VAL A 94 -9.65 6.15 -6.39
C VAL A 94 -9.51 4.67 -6.02
N VAL A 95 -10.14 4.25 -4.93
CA VAL A 95 -10.04 2.87 -4.42
C VAL A 95 -10.55 1.86 -5.44
N GLU A 96 -11.62 2.21 -6.17
CA GLU A 96 -12.26 1.36 -7.16
C GLU A 96 -11.39 1.09 -8.40
N ASP A 97 -10.30 1.85 -8.58
CA ASP A 97 -9.34 1.64 -9.65
C ASP A 97 -8.28 0.59 -9.31
N LEU A 98 -8.16 0.27 -8.02
CA LEU A 98 -7.11 -0.60 -7.54
C LEU A 98 -7.40 -2.04 -8.00
N PRO A 99 -6.40 -2.76 -8.54
CA PRO A 99 -6.52 -4.15 -8.97
C PRO A 99 -6.51 -5.09 -7.76
N HIS A 100 -7.31 -4.78 -6.74
CA HIS A 100 -7.43 -5.55 -5.52
C HIS A 100 -8.36 -6.74 -5.75
N ASP A 101 -7.85 -7.95 -5.54
CA ASP A 101 -8.66 -9.16 -5.49
C ASP A 101 -8.54 -9.79 -4.12
N ARG A 102 -9.50 -9.48 -3.24
CA ARG A 102 -9.52 -9.95 -1.86
C ARG A 102 -9.57 -11.48 -1.75
N LEU A 103 -10.07 -12.19 -2.75
CA LEU A 103 -10.17 -13.66 -2.73
C LEU A 103 -8.89 -14.34 -3.24
N ASP A 104 -7.95 -13.57 -3.77
CA ASP A 104 -6.69 -14.08 -4.30
C ASP A 104 -5.56 -13.90 -3.28
N MET A 105 -4.83 -14.98 -3.02
CA MET A 105 -3.73 -15.00 -2.05
C MET A 105 -2.57 -14.05 -2.45
N TYR A 106 -2.37 -13.81 -3.74
CA TYR A 106 -1.27 -13.00 -4.27
C TYR A 106 -1.67 -11.54 -4.48
N TYR A 107 -2.94 -11.29 -4.84
CA TYR A 107 -3.47 -9.97 -5.18
C TYR A 107 -4.35 -9.35 -4.09
N GLY A 108 -4.53 -10.04 -2.96
CA GLY A 108 -5.38 -9.62 -1.86
C GLY A 108 -4.76 -8.58 -0.92
N ASP A 109 -3.44 -8.49 -0.82
CA ASP A 109 -2.78 -7.44 -0.04
C ASP A 109 -2.08 -6.47 -0.98
N ILE A 110 -2.66 -5.28 -1.13
CA ILE A 110 -2.21 -4.24 -2.06
C ILE A 110 -1.81 -2.96 -1.31
N TYR A 111 -0.73 -2.36 -1.80
CA TYR A 111 -0.13 -1.16 -1.24
C TYR A 111 -0.02 -0.11 -2.32
N VAL A 112 -0.52 1.08 -2.03
CA VAL A 112 -0.29 2.28 -2.83
C VAL A 112 0.73 3.13 -2.09
N LEU A 113 1.84 3.43 -2.74
CA LEU A 113 2.96 4.17 -2.19
C LEU A 113 3.15 5.47 -2.97
N ASP A 114 3.13 6.59 -2.26
CA ASP A 114 3.58 7.86 -2.82
C ASP A 114 5.05 7.77 -3.27
N TRP A 115 5.36 8.28 -4.46
CA TRP A 115 6.72 8.20 -5.00
C TRP A 115 7.75 8.96 -4.15
N GLU A 116 7.33 9.98 -3.40
CA GLU A 116 8.19 10.73 -2.49
C GLU A 116 8.15 10.17 -1.06
N GLY A 117 7.43 9.07 -0.82
CA GLY A 117 7.36 8.39 0.49
C GLY A 117 6.59 9.18 1.55
N LYS A 118 5.69 10.08 1.15
CA LYS A 118 4.91 10.93 2.08
C LYS A 118 3.70 10.24 2.69
N TRP A 119 3.13 9.28 1.97
CA TRP A 119 1.95 8.56 2.44
C TRP A 119 1.88 7.18 1.80
N THR A 120 1.13 6.29 2.43
CA THR A 120 0.77 4.99 1.86
C THR A 120 -0.66 4.63 2.21
N PHE A 121 -1.33 3.97 1.28
CA PHE A 121 -2.66 3.40 1.45
C PHE A 121 -2.57 1.88 1.27
N ILE A 122 -3.30 1.14 2.10
CA ILE A 122 -3.17 -0.30 2.19
C ILE A 122 -4.57 -0.92 2.19
N MET A 123 -4.81 -1.89 1.31
CA MET A 123 -5.98 -2.76 1.42
C MET A 123 -5.52 -4.19 1.66
N THR A 124 -6.16 -4.86 2.61
CA THR A 124 -5.80 -6.22 3.00
C THR A 124 -6.75 -7.23 2.36
N HIS A 125 -6.34 -8.49 2.37
CA HIS A 125 -7.19 -9.61 2.00
C HIS A 125 -8.21 -9.96 3.10
N GLU A 126 -8.00 -9.49 4.33
CA GLU A 126 -8.86 -9.78 5.49
C GLU A 126 -9.91 -8.69 5.67
N LYS A 127 -11.18 -9.07 5.70
CA LYS A 127 -12.29 -8.09 5.75
C LYS A 127 -12.31 -7.29 7.06
N GLU A 128 -11.79 -7.87 8.12
CA GLU A 128 -11.74 -7.32 9.46
C GLU A 128 -10.58 -6.32 9.65
N TYR A 129 -9.64 -6.25 8.70
CA TYR A 129 -8.43 -5.44 8.83
C TYR A 129 -8.29 -4.41 7.71
N GLY A 130 -8.28 -3.14 8.11
CA GLY A 130 -8.13 -2.03 7.18
C GLY A 130 -9.35 -1.83 6.27
N PRO A 131 -9.22 -1.01 5.21
CA PRO A 131 -7.99 -0.41 4.71
C PRO A 131 -7.32 0.54 5.70
N TYR A 132 -6.03 0.78 5.50
CA TYR A 132 -5.22 1.68 6.32
C TYR A 132 -4.65 2.82 5.49
N PHE A 133 -4.43 3.96 6.13
CA PHE A 133 -3.70 5.08 5.55
C PHE A 133 -2.68 5.61 6.57
N ILE A 134 -1.43 5.74 6.14
CA ILE A 134 -0.35 6.33 6.94
C ILE A 134 0.13 7.59 6.24
N MET A 135 0.25 8.68 7.01
CA MET A 135 0.98 9.88 6.62
C MET A 135 2.34 9.86 7.33
N ASN A 136 3.42 10.02 6.55
CA ASN A 136 4.80 10.06 7.05
C ASN A 136 5.22 11.49 7.42
#